data_AF-A0A7H0I5D0-F1
#
_entry.id   AF-A0A7H0I5D0-F1
#
_cell.length_a   1.000
_cell.length_b   1.000
_cell.length_c   1.000
_cell.angle_alpha   90.00
_cell.angle_beta   90.00
_cell.angle_gamma   90.00
#
_symmetry.space_group_name_H-M   'P 1'
#
loop_
_entity.id
_entity.type
_entity.pdbx_description
1 polymer ?
#
loop_
_entity_poly.entity_id
_entity_poly.type
_entity_poly.pdbx_seq_one_letter_code
_entity_poly.pdbx_strand_id
1 'polypeptide(L)'
;MTESTRTRLVPTGYCFCGCGGEAEIGRWFVLGHDITAAAALRAVRGESLPQRLVGAGYGPDRSVVQEAVNRAGWVRCPDCAYAGAAAGLAAHRRTSDCADPPPQPEPEPEPEPVAEQPAPGEHSTRRRDRADDTGPLRAETGPAQGLLLPGTGDPTWKQVPLPLRHSLAQAAHRLVTPEQPTLQAQGNRSVRYALRAAGSRRLTGRHWHTLLTAPRESFGSARSERANRVFAVLREVAAQHLTLTADGPELRTDEGT
;
A
#
# COMPACT_ATOMS: atom_id res chain seq x y z
N MET A 1 -33.23 28.64 -21.12
CA MET A 1 -32.38 27.45 -20.95
C MET A 1 -31.13 27.70 -21.78
N THR A 2 -30.00 28.05 -21.16
CA THR A 2 -28.76 28.34 -21.91
C THR A 2 -28.03 27.03 -22.20
N GLU A 3 -28.09 26.62 -23.46
CA GLU A 3 -27.37 25.47 -23.98
C GLU A 3 -25.89 25.86 -24.12
N SER A 4 -25.11 25.68 -23.06
CA SER A 4 -23.65 25.82 -23.13
C SER A 4 -23.09 24.79 -24.10
N THR A 5 -22.73 25.22 -25.30
CA THR A 5 -22.07 24.42 -26.33
C THR A 5 -20.77 23.86 -25.73
N ARG A 6 -20.79 22.60 -25.28
CA ARG A 6 -19.57 21.95 -24.78
C ARG A 6 -18.62 21.74 -25.94
N THR A 7 -17.52 22.48 -25.97
CA THR A 7 -16.42 22.29 -26.91
C THR A 7 -15.98 20.83 -26.88
N ARG A 8 -15.99 20.19 -28.05
CA ARG A 8 -15.49 18.81 -28.19
C ARG A 8 -13.98 18.83 -27.98
N LEU A 9 -13.53 18.22 -26.90
CA LEU A 9 -12.10 18.02 -26.67
C LEU A 9 -11.59 16.98 -27.68
N VAL A 10 -10.44 17.27 -28.32
CA VAL A 10 -9.74 16.35 -29.24
C VAL A 10 -8.36 15.97 -28.67
N PRO A 11 -7.93 14.69 -28.70
CA PRO A 11 -6.61 14.29 -28.26
C PRO A 11 -5.49 14.99 -29.04
N THR A 12 -4.45 15.46 -28.35
CA THR A 12 -3.39 16.30 -28.94
C THR A 12 -2.12 15.53 -29.34
N GLY A 13 -2.04 14.23 -29.02
CA GLY A 13 -0.79 13.45 -29.13
C GLY A 13 0.15 13.59 -27.93
N TYR A 14 -0.20 14.43 -26.94
CA TYR A 14 0.56 14.58 -25.69
C TYR A 14 -0.29 14.18 -24.48
N CYS A 15 0.38 13.72 -23.42
CA CYS A 15 -0.28 13.33 -22.18
C CYS A 15 -1.02 14.51 -21.57
N PHE A 16 -2.34 14.38 -21.46
CA PHE A 16 -3.21 15.37 -20.85
C PHE A 16 -2.97 15.53 -19.33
N CYS A 17 -2.15 14.65 -18.75
CA CYS A 17 -1.62 14.79 -17.40
C CYS A 17 -0.63 15.97 -17.24
N GLY A 18 -0.15 16.56 -18.35
CA GLY A 18 0.78 17.68 -18.33
C GLY A 18 2.26 17.30 -18.17
N CYS A 19 2.60 16.01 -18.19
CA CYS A 19 4.00 15.56 -18.04
C CYS A 19 4.86 15.74 -19.31
N GLY A 20 4.26 16.15 -20.42
CA GLY A 20 4.94 16.28 -21.72
C GLY A 20 5.22 14.97 -22.46
N GLY A 21 4.83 13.82 -21.92
CA GLY A 21 5.00 12.52 -22.59
C GLY A 21 4.08 12.38 -23.81
N GLU A 22 4.52 11.65 -24.82
CA GLU A 22 3.74 11.40 -26.04
C GLU A 22 2.67 10.32 -25.79
N ALA A 23 1.41 10.64 -26.08
CA ALA A 23 0.30 9.69 -26.03
C ALA A 23 0.06 9.11 -27.43
N GLU A 24 -0.27 7.82 -27.50
CA GLU A 24 -0.64 7.18 -28.77
C GLU A 24 -1.79 7.94 -29.46
N ILE A 25 -1.83 7.88 -30.79
CA ILE A 25 -2.86 8.54 -31.60
C ILE A 25 -4.26 8.13 -31.09
N GLY A 26 -5.10 9.14 -30.82
CA GLY A 26 -6.45 8.94 -30.30
C GLY A 26 -6.54 8.70 -28.79
N ARG A 27 -5.41 8.65 -28.06
CA ARG A 27 -5.39 8.55 -26.60
C ARG A 27 -5.12 9.91 -25.94
N TRP A 28 -5.70 10.06 -24.76
CA TRP A 28 -5.54 11.24 -23.91
C TRP A 28 -4.33 11.15 -22.98
N PHE A 29 -3.93 9.94 -22.62
CA PHE A 29 -2.92 9.68 -21.60
C PHE A 29 -1.92 8.64 -22.10
N VAL A 30 -0.66 8.81 -21.69
CA VAL A 30 0.30 7.71 -21.64
C VAL A 30 -0.27 6.59 -20.75
N LEU A 31 0.07 5.33 -21.05
CA LEU A 31 -0.45 4.18 -20.31
C LEU A 31 -0.25 4.34 -18.78
N GLY A 32 -1.35 4.32 -18.02
CA GLY A 32 -1.37 4.47 -16.55
C GLY A 32 -1.32 5.90 -16.03
N HIS A 33 -1.17 6.91 -16.90
CA HIS A 33 -1.11 8.32 -16.47
C HIS A 33 -2.48 8.94 -16.19
N ASP A 34 -3.57 8.31 -16.62
CA ASP A 34 -4.94 8.67 -16.24
C ASP A 34 -5.16 8.58 -14.71
N ILE A 35 -4.61 7.54 -14.08
CA ILE A 35 -4.65 7.35 -12.62
C ILE A 35 -3.85 8.45 -11.93
N THR A 36 -2.65 8.76 -12.45
CA THR A 36 -1.79 9.84 -11.95
C THR A 36 -2.48 11.19 -12.07
N ALA A 37 -3.07 11.51 -13.23
CA ALA A 37 -3.80 12.74 -13.46
C ALA A 37 -5.00 12.87 -12.51
N ALA A 38 -5.78 11.79 -12.31
CA ALA A 38 -6.89 11.77 -11.36
C ALA A 38 -6.43 11.93 -9.90
N ALA A 39 -5.26 11.39 -9.53
CA ALA A 39 -4.65 11.60 -8.21
C ALA A 39 -4.18 13.04 -8.01
N ALA A 40 -3.49 13.62 -9.00
CA ALA A 40 -3.04 15.00 -8.97
C ALA A 40 -4.23 15.97 -8.88
N LEU A 41 -5.27 15.76 -9.68
CA LEU A 41 -6.48 16.58 -9.65
C LEU A 41 -7.17 16.55 -8.27
N ARG A 42 -7.21 15.37 -7.62
CA ARG A 42 -7.73 15.24 -6.24
C ARG A 42 -6.89 16.06 -5.25
N ALA A 43 -5.56 15.98 -5.35
CA ALA A 43 -4.66 16.72 -4.48
C ALA A 43 -4.84 18.25 -4.63
N VAL A 44 -4.97 18.74 -5.87
CA VAL A 44 -5.18 20.17 -6.14
C VAL A 44 -6.55 20.66 -5.65
N ARG A 45 -7.61 19.85 -5.80
CA ARG A 45 -8.96 20.22 -5.34
C ARG A 45 -9.17 20.08 -3.83
N GLY A 46 -8.29 19.35 -3.14
CA GLY A 46 -8.42 19.09 -1.70
C GLY A 46 -9.57 18.13 -1.34
N GLU A 47 -10.26 17.55 -2.31
CA GLU A 47 -11.38 16.65 -2.08
C GLU A 47 -10.94 15.17 -2.10
N SER A 48 -11.27 14.46 -1.03
CA SER A 48 -11.11 13.01 -0.97
C SER A 48 -12.15 12.27 -1.83
N LEU A 49 -11.83 11.03 -2.23
CA LEU A 49 -12.78 10.20 -2.98
C LEU A 49 -14.10 9.96 -2.21
N PRO A 50 -14.10 9.65 -0.90
CA PRO A 50 -15.35 9.53 -0.15
C PRO A 50 -16.21 10.79 -0.19
N GLN A 51 -15.61 11.98 0.01
CA GLN A 51 -16.34 13.26 -0.06
C GLN A 51 -17.00 13.47 -1.43
N ARG A 52 -16.30 13.14 -2.51
CA ARG A 52 -16.86 13.22 -3.87
C ARG A 52 -18.00 12.25 -4.12
N LEU A 53 -17.89 11.02 -3.61
CA LEU A 53 -18.96 10.03 -3.74
C LEU A 53 -20.21 10.52 -3.02
N VAL A 54 -20.07 10.98 -1.76
CA VAL A 54 -21.16 11.57 -0.99
C VAL A 54 -21.74 12.80 -1.69
N GLY A 55 -20.89 13.70 -2.20
CA GLY A 55 -21.33 14.88 -2.96
C GLY A 55 -22.08 14.55 -4.25
N ALA A 56 -21.79 13.39 -4.86
CA ALA A 56 -22.54 12.86 -6.00
C ALA A 56 -23.77 12.00 -5.59
N GLY A 57 -24.05 11.90 -4.29
CA GLY A 57 -25.18 11.16 -3.73
C GLY A 57 -24.95 9.65 -3.66
N TYR A 58 -23.71 9.18 -3.67
CA TYR A 58 -23.35 7.78 -3.45
C TYR A 58 -22.85 7.55 -2.02
N GLY A 59 -23.10 6.36 -1.49
CA GLY A 59 -22.74 5.99 -0.12
C GLY A 59 -22.99 4.51 0.14
N PRO A 60 -22.94 4.06 1.40
CA PRO A 60 -23.24 2.67 1.78
C PRO A 60 -24.59 2.18 1.24
N ASP A 61 -25.61 3.04 1.27
CA ASP A 61 -26.97 2.72 0.83
C ASP A 61 -27.21 2.96 -0.67
N ARG A 62 -26.25 3.61 -1.37
CA ARG A 62 -26.35 3.92 -2.81
C ARG A 62 -25.03 3.66 -3.51
N SER A 63 -24.89 2.44 -4.04
CA SER A 63 -23.66 1.96 -4.68
C SER A 63 -23.39 2.59 -6.04
N VAL A 64 -22.25 3.28 -6.14
CA VAL A 64 -21.73 3.80 -7.43
C VAL A 64 -21.39 2.67 -8.42
N VAL A 65 -20.97 1.52 -7.90
CA VAL A 65 -20.64 0.34 -8.73
C VAL A 65 -21.91 -0.25 -9.33
N GLN A 66 -22.98 -0.39 -8.54
CA GLN A 66 -24.25 -0.90 -9.06
C GLN A 66 -24.85 0.06 -10.09
N GLU A 67 -24.77 1.36 -9.86
CA GLU A 67 -25.19 2.37 -10.84
C GLU A 67 -24.40 2.25 -12.15
N ALA A 68 -23.08 2.04 -12.08
CA ALA A 68 -22.25 1.84 -13.26
C ALA A 68 -22.62 0.56 -14.04
N VAL A 69 -22.98 -0.52 -13.34
CA VAL A 69 -23.50 -1.74 -13.97
C VAL A 69 -24.84 -1.46 -14.65
N ASN A 70 -25.75 -0.77 -13.97
CA ASN A 70 -27.09 -0.52 -14.47
C ASN A 70 -27.13 0.47 -15.65
N ARG A 71 -26.22 1.45 -15.69
CA ARG A 71 -26.33 2.60 -16.61
C ARG A 71 -25.11 2.86 -17.49
N ALA A 72 -23.94 2.37 -17.11
CA ALA A 72 -22.68 2.69 -17.79
C ALA A 72 -22.05 1.47 -18.50
N GLY A 73 -22.80 0.38 -18.64
CA GLY A 73 -22.35 -0.81 -19.36
C GLY A 73 -21.24 -1.59 -18.66
N TRP A 74 -21.07 -1.39 -17.34
CA TRP A 74 -20.21 -2.28 -16.56
C TRP A 74 -20.86 -3.65 -16.42
N VAL A 75 -20.03 -4.69 -16.39
CA VAL A 75 -20.46 -6.08 -16.26
C VAL A 75 -19.83 -6.67 -15.01
N ARG A 76 -20.61 -7.48 -14.27
CA ARG A 76 -20.11 -8.23 -13.11
C ARG A 76 -19.43 -9.52 -13.56
N CYS A 77 -18.39 -9.91 -12.85
CA CYS A 77 -17.83 -11.25 -12.98
C CYS A 77 -18.84 -12.27 -12.44
N PRO A 78 -19.09 -13.39 -13.14
CA PRO A 78 -19.97 -14.44 -12.63
C PRO A 78 -19.36 -15.18 -11.44
N ASP A 79 -18.03 -15.15 -11.30
CA ASP A 79 -17.29 -16.00 -10.38
C ASP A 79 -16.85 -15.27 -9.10
N CYS A 80 -16.91 -13.92 -9.05
CA CYS A 80 -16.50 -13.13 -7.87
C CYS A 80 -17.17 -11.75 -7.79
N ALA A 81 -16.80 -10.95 -6.77
CA ALA A 81 -17.33 -9.61 -6.50
C ALA A 81 -16.96 -8.53 -7.54
N TYR A 82 -16.07 -8.84 -8.48
CA TYR A 82 -15.52 -7.86 -9.41
C TYR A 82 -16.58 -7.33 -10.37
N ALA A 83 -16.56 -6.01 -10.61
CA ALA A 83 -17.35 -5.34 -11.65
C ALA A 83 -16.47 -4.34 -12.37
N GLY A 84 -16.62 -4.25 -13.69
CA GLY A 84 -15.82 -3.35 -14.52
C GLY A 84 -16.34 -3.23 -15.93
N ALA A 85 -15.70 -2.39 -16.74
CA ALA A 85 -15.90 -2.39 -18.18
C ALA A 85 -15.52 -3.76 -18.78
N ALA A 86 -16.15 -4.14 -19.90
CA ALA A 86 -15.96 -5.46 -20.53
C ALA A 86 -14.48 -5.83 -20.75
N ALA A 87 -13.64 -4.88 -21.19
CA ALA A 87 -12.21 -5.12 -21.37
C ALA A 87 -11.47 -5.43 -20.05
N GLY A 88 -11.85 -4.74 -18.96
CA GLY A 88 -11.31 -4.98 -17.63
C GLY A 88 -11.72 -6.36 -17.09
N LEU A 89 -12.98 -6.75 -17.30
CA LEU A 89 -13.48 -8.07 -16.93
C LEU A 89 -12.73 -9.19 -17.67
N ALA A 90 -12.47 -9.03 -18.97
CA ALA A 90 -11.69 -9.99 -19.75
C ALA A 90 -10.22 -10.10 -19.26
N ALA A 91 -9.62 -9.01 -18.78
CA ALA A 91 -8.31 -9.07 -18.15
C ALA A 91 -8.37 -9.78 -16.78
N HIS A 92 -9.35 -9.45 -15.95
CA HIS A 92 -9.58 -10.05 -14.64
C HIS A 92 -9.77 -11.58 -14.72
N ARG A 93 -10.52 -12.09 -15.70
CA ARG A 93 -10.73 -13.54 -15.87
C ARG A 93 -9.49 -14.29 -16.36
N ARG A 94 -8.52 -13.61 -16.98
CA ARG A 94 -7.26 -14.22 -17.43
C ARG A 94 -6.26 -14.42 -16.30
N THR A 95 -6.35 -13.61 -15.24
CA THR A 95 -5.60 -13.82 -14.01
C THR A 95 -6.32 -14.86 -13.17
N SER A 96 -5.67 -15.98 -12.85
CA SER A 96 -6.26 -17.15 -12.16
C SER A 96 -6.82 -16.91 -10.75
N ASP A 97 -6.79 -15.67 -10.25
CA ASP A 97 -7.31 -15.24 -8.94
C ASP A 97 -8.84 -15.00 -8.93
N CYS A 98 -9.57 -15.52 -9.92
CA CYS A 98 -11.01 -15.28 -10.10
C CYS A 98 -11.91 -16.26 -9.31
N ALA A 99 -11.33 -17.24 -8.62
CA ALA A 99 -12.06 -18.25 -7.87
C ALA A 99 -12.20 -17.84 -6.40
N ASP A 100 -13.14 -16.93 -6.11
CA ASP A 100 -13.80 -16.88 -4.80
C ASP A 100 -15.00 -15.92 -4.87
N PRO A 101 -16.25 -16.42 -4.80
CA PRO A 101 -17.40 -15.56 -4.60
C PRO A 101 -17.34 -14.94 -3.19
N PRO A 102 -17.60 -13.64 -3.02
CA PRO A 102 -17.81 -13.08 -1.69
C PRO A 102 -19.03 -13.77 -1.05
N PRO A 103 -19.07 -13.91 0.29
CA PRO A 103 -20.28 -14.38 0.95
C PRO A 103 -21.43 -13.47 0.54
N GLN A 104 -22.48 -14.07 -0.02
CA GLN A 104 -23.75 -13.39 -0.26
C GLN A 104 -24.24 -12.85 1.08
N PRO A 105 -24.78 -11.62 1.16
CA PRO A 105 -25.54 -11.22 2.33
C PRO A 105 -26.72 -12.20 2.45
N GLU A 106 -26.71 -12.99 3.51
CA GLU A 106 -27.83 -13.88 3.83
C GLU A 106 -29.11 -13.04 3.90
N PRO A 107 -30.26 -13.53 3.39
CA PRO A 107 -31.53 -12.85 3.58
C PRO A 107 -31.79 -12.72 5.08
N GLU A 108 -31.98 -11.48 5.55
CA GLU A 108 -32.34 -11.20 6.94
C GLU A 108 -33.59 -12.02 7.32
N PRO A 109 -33.54 -12.83 8.40
CA PRO A 109 -34.75 -13.44 8.92
C PRO A 109 -35.71 -12.37 9.44
N GLU A 110 -36.99 -12.56 9.19
CA GLU A 110 -38.08 -11.68 9.65
C GLU A 110 -37.98 -11.41 11.17
N PRO A 111 -38.30 -10.19 11.62
CA PRO A 111 -38.10 -9.80 13.01
C PRO A 111 -39.10 -10.51 13.92
N GLU A 112 -38.60 -11.43 14.76
CA GLU A 112 -39.32 -11.91 15.93
C GLU A 112 -39.47 -10.81 17.00
N PRO A 113 -40.54 -10.81 17.80
CA PRO A 113 -40.87 -9.71 18.70
C PRO A 113 -39.84 -9.54 19.82
N VAL A 114 -39.39 -8.28 19.96
CA VAL A 114 -38.38 -7.79 20.89
C VAL A 114 -38.77 -8.11 22.34
N ALA A 115 -37.96 -8.95 22.99
CA ALA A 115 -37.89 -9.00 24.45
C ALA A 115 -37.01 -7.83 24.94
N GLU A 116 -37.52 -7.10 25.94
CA GLU A 116 -36.88 -5.94 26.59
C GLU A 116 -35.40 -6.16 26.91
N GLN A 117 -34.54 -5.32 26.33
CA GLN A 117 -33.17 -5.14 26.78
C GLN A 117 -33.11 -4.11 27.92
N PRO A 118 -32.36 -4.37 29.02
CA PRO A 118 -32.15 -3.39 30.07
C PRO A 118 -31.21 -2.26 29.61
N ALA A 119 -31.35 -1.14 30.31
CA ALA A 119 -30.79 0.20 30.11
C ALA A 119 -29.31 0.31 29.66
N PRO A 120 -28.92 1.44 29.03
CA PRO A 120 -27.62 1.59 28.37
C PRO A 120 -26.48 1.71 29.40
N GLY A 121 -25.77 0.61 29.60
CA GLY A 121 -24.46 0.62 30.23
C GLY A 121 -23.46 1.30 29.31
N GLU A 122 -22.89 2.39 29.80
CA GLU A 122 -21.84 3.21 29.21
C GLU A 122 -20.86 2.36 28.40
N HIS A 123 -20.97 2.46 27.07
CA HIS A 123 -20.00 1.88 26.16
C HIS A 123 -18.71 2.67 26.30
N SER A 124 -17.89 2.18 27.22
CA SER A 124 -16.48 2.45 27.37
C SER A 124 -15.86 2.55 25.99
N THR A 125 -15.55 3.78 25.58
CA THR A 125 -14.68 4.08 24.46
C THR A 125 -13.29 3.59 24.83
N ARG A 126 -13.06 2.27 24.72
CA ARG A 126 -11.72 1.67 24.71
C ARG A 126 -11.04 2.04 23.40
N ARG A 127 -10.68 3.32 23.33
CA ARG A 127 -9.38 3.85 22.95
C ARG A 127 -8.58 2.90 22.06
N ARG A 128 -8.83 3.08 20.76
CA ARG A 128 -7.85 3.07 19.66
C ARG A 128 -6.41 2.81 20.09
N ASP A 129 -5.82 1.81 19.45
CA ASP A 129 -4.47 1.85 18.91
C ASP A 129 -3.40 2.32 19.91
N ARG A 130 -3.17 1.53 20.96
CA ARG A 130 -1.79 1.42 21.44
C ARG A 130 -1.08 0.61 20.36
N ALA A 131 -0.45 1.33 19.43
CA ALA A 131 0.50 0.75 18.49
C ALA A 131 1.35 -0.25 19.27
N ASP A 132 1.43 -1.49 18.80
CA ASP A 132 2.39 -2.49 19.25
C ASP A 132 3.79 -1.93 18.98
N ASP A 133 4.22 -0.99 19.83
CA ASP A 133 5.59 -0.56 19.93
C ASP A 133 6.30 -1.72 20.61
N THR A 134 6.67 -2.66 19.76
CA THR A 134 7.56 -3.74 20.13
C THR A 134 8.85 -3.04 20.53
N GLY A 135 9.23 -3.17 21.80
CA GLY A 135 10.47 -2.58 22.32
C GLY A 135 11.70 -3.07 21.54
N PRO A 136 12.90 -2.64 21.95
CA PRO A 136 14.13 -3.03 21.27
C PRO A 136 14.24 -4.55 21.07
N LEU A 137 14.60 -4.97 19.86
CA LEU A 137 14.64 -6.39 19.46
C LEU A 137 16.04 -6.74 18.96
N ARG A 138 16.68 -7.76 19.56
CA ARG A 138 17.92 -8.32 19.00
C ARG A 138 17.59 -9.14 17.75
N ALA A 139 18.21 -8.80 16.63
CA ALA A 139 18.00 -9.50 15.38
C ALA A 139 18.80 -10.81 15.37
N GLU A 140 18.10 -11.94 15.37
CA GLU A 140 18.72 -13.27 15.34
C GLU A 140 19.17 -13.70 13.94
N THR A 141 18.55 -13.14 12.89
CA THR A 141 18.84 -13.44 11.50
C THR A 141 18.76 -12.18 10.63
N GLY A 142 19.11 -12.32 9.35
CA GLY A 142 18.94 -11.27 8.35
C GLY A 142 20.07 -10.23 8.31
N PRO A 143 19.87 -9.12 7.57
CA PRO A 143 20.89 -8.09 7.39
C PRO A 143 21.40 -7.43 8.67
N ALA A 144 20.59 -7.42 9.74
CA ALA A 144 20.94 -6.83 11.02
C ALA A 144 21.35 -7.88 12.08
N GLN A 145 21.63 -9.11 11.68
CA GLN A 145 21.97 -10.19 12.61
C GLN A 145 23.03 -9.76 13.65
N GLY A 146 22.71 -9.99 14.93
CA GLY A 146 23.55 -9.63 16.08
C GLY A 146 23.38 -8.20 16.59
N LEU A 147 22.63 -7.33 15.89
CA LEU A 147 22.36 -5.95 16.30
C LEU A 147 21.08 -5.85 17.12
N LEU A 148 21.03 -4.85 18.01
CA LEU A 148 19.82 -4.45 18.71
C LEU A 148 19.08 -3.41 17.87
N LEU A 149 17.88 -3.76 17.40
CA LEU A 149 17.04 -2.87 16.62
C LEU A 149 16.22 -1.95 17.54
N PRO A 150 16.09 -0.65 17.22
CA PRO A 150 15.13 0.24 17.87
C PRO A 150 13.71 -0.31 17.79
N GLY A 151 12.82 0.09 18.72
CA GLY A 151 11.42 -0.33 18.69
C GLY A 151 10.70 0.04 17.40
N THR A 152 9.60 -0.64 17.06
CA THR A 152 8.92 -0.39 15.76
C THR A 152 8.26 0.99 15.68
N GLY A 153 7.99 1.64 16.81
CA GLY A 153 7.52 3.02 16.92
C GLY A 153 8.63 4.08 16.99
N ASP A 154 9.90 3.66 17.04
CA ASP A 154 11.02 4.55 17.32
C ASP A 154 11.23 5.62 16.20
N PRO A 155 11.36 6.91 16.53
CA PRO A 155 11.55 7.96 15.54
C PRO A 155 12.89 7.88 14.80
N THR A 156 13.88 7.14 15.29
CA THR A 156 15.18 6.89 14.62
C THR A 156 15.01 6.26 13.23
N TRP A 157 13.94 5.51 13.00
CA TRP A 157 13.62 4.99 11.66
C TRP A 157 13.39 6.09 10.63
N LYS A 158 12.97 7.29 11.07
CA LYS A 158 12.82 8.50 10.23
C LYS A 158 14.14 9.18 9.93
N GLN A 159 15.22 8.83 10.63
CA GLN A 159 16.55 9.41 10.45
C GLN A 159 17.45 8.61 9.49
N VAL A 160 17.03 7.41 9.03
CA VAL A 160 17.79 6.64 8.02
C VAL A 160 18.15 7.53 6.82
N PRO A 161 19.44 7.61 6.43
CA PRO A 161 19.91 8.50 5.37
C PRO A 161 19.10 8.39 4.07
N LEU A 162 18.78 9.55 3.49
CA LEU A 162 18.00 9.65 2.25
C LEU A 162 18.61 8.84 1.10
N PRO A 163 19.95 8.85 0.87
CA PRO A 163 20.55 8.05 -0.21
C PRO A 163 20.30 6.55 -0.04
N LEU A 164 20.42 6.02 1.18
CA LEU A 164 20.17 4.60 1.47
C LEU A 164 18.71 4.22 1.25
N ARG A 165 17.77 5.09 1.64
CA ARG A 165 16.34 4.87 1.33
C ARG A 165 16.06 4.87 -0.16
N HIS A 166 16.72 5.74 -0.93
CA HIS A 166 16.56 5.78 -2.37
C HIS A 166 17.09 4.50 -3.02
N SER A 167 18.30 4.07 -2.64
CA SER A 167 18.90 2.82 -3.10
C SER A 167 18.03 1.61 -2.77
N LEU A 168 17.49 1.56 -1.54
CA LEU A 168 16.59 0.50 -1.12
C LEU A 168 15.28 0.50 -1.93
N ALA A 169 14.68 1.67 -2.16
CA ALA A 169 13.45 1.80 -2.94
C ALA A 169 13.63 1.29 -4.37
N GLN A 170 14.73 1.67 -5.04
CA GLN A 170 15.04 1.19 -6.39
C GLN A 170 15.28 -0.33 -6.41
N ALA A 171 16.08 -0.85 -5.48
CA ALA A 171 16.37 -2.29 -5.41
C ALA A 171 15.11 -3.11 -5.12
N ALA A 172 14.29 -2.66 -4.17
CA ALA A 172 13.03 -3.30 -3.81
C ALA A 172 12.04 -3.29 -4.98
N HIS A 173 11.88 -2.15 -5.68
CA HIS A 173 11.01 -2.05 -6.84
C HIS A 173 11.38 -3.05 -7.95
N ARG A 174 12.68 -3.18 -8.27
CA ARG A 174 13.18 -4.16 -9.25
C ARG A 174 12.97 -5.61 -8.82
N LEU A 175 13.03 -5.88 -7.51
CA LEU A 175 12.82 -7.22 -6.98
C LEU A 175 11.33 -7.63 -7.03
N VAL A 176 10.41 -6.70 -6.76
CA VAL A 176 8.96 -6.98 -6.76
C VAL A 176 8.30 -6.82 -8.13
N THR A 177 9.01 -6.28 -9.13
CA THR A 177 8.47 -6.02 -10.48
C THR A 177 9.41 -6.56 -11.57
N PRO A 178 9.07 -7.66 -12.28
CA PRO A 178 7.93 -8.56 -12.02
C PRO A 178 8.14 -9.38 -10.74
N GLU A 179 7.04 -9.77 -10.10
CA GLU A 179 7.06 -10.52 -8.85
C GLU A 179 7.75 -11.88 -9.02
N GLN A 180 8.61 -12.23 -8.06
CA GLN A 180 9.37 -13.48 -8.10
C GLN A 180 8.59 -14.61 -7.39
N PRO A 181 8.62 -15.86 -7.90
CA PRO A 181 7.93 -17.00 -7.27
C PRO A 181 8.30 -17.20 -5.80
N THR A 182 9.56 -16.96 -5.43
CA THR A 182 10.01 -17.06 -4.04
C THR A 182 9.32 -16.07 -3.10
N LEU A 183 8.94 -14.89 -3.59
CA LEU A 183 8.21 -13.89 -2.81
C LEU A 183 6.70 -14.21 -2.70
N GLN A 184 6.19 -15.07 -3.58
CA GLN A 184 4.79 -15.51 -3.56
C GLN A 184 4.54 -16.62 -2.52
N ALA A 185 5.59 -17.33 -2.08
CA ALA A 185 5.48 -18.33 -1.04
C ALA A 185 4.80 -17.75 0.21
N GLN A 186 3.86 -18.49 0.79
CA GLN A 186 2.99 -18.01 1.88
C GLN A 186 3.77 -17.43 3.07
N GLY A 187 4.92 -18.03 3.40
CA GLY A 187 5.82 -17.56 4.47
C GLY A 187 6.48 -16.19 4.22
N ASN A 188 6.51 -15.71 2.98
CA ASN A 188 7.17 -14.46 2.59
C ASN A 188 6.19 -13.30 2.40
N ARG A 189 4.91 -13.44 2.79
CA ARG A 189 3.89 -12.39 2.63
C ARG A 189 4.29 -11.07 3.30
N SER A 190 4.85 -11.12 4.51
CA SER A 190 5.31 -9.94 5.27
C SER A 190 6.50 -9.26 4.59
N VAL A 191 7.50 -10.03 4.16
CA VAL A 191 8.67 -9.53 3.42
C VAL A 191 8.25 -8.87 2.11
N ARG A 192 7.37 -9.53 1.35
CA ARG A 192 6.80 -8.97 0.12
C ARG A 192 6.07 -7.65 0.36
N TYR A 193 5.26 -7.58 1.42
CA TYR A 193 4.55 -6.34 1.79
C TYR A 193 5.53 -5.22 2.16
N ALA A 194 6.56 -5.52 2.97
CA ALA A 194 7.58 -4.56 3.36
C ALA A 194 8.43 -4.09 2.15
N LEU A 195 8.73 -4.96 1.18
CA LEU A 195 9.42 -4.59 -0.06
C LEU A 195 8.58 -3.66 -0.94
N ARG A 196 7.26 -3.87 -1.03
CA ARG A 196 6.36 -2.93 -1.75
C ARG A 196 6.29 -1.58 -1.04
N ALA A 197 6.27 -1.58 0.29
CA ALA A 197 6.36 -0.36 1.09
C ALA A 197 7.70 0.37 0.86
N ALA A 198 8.83 -0.37 0.77
CA ALA A 198 10.13 0.17 0.42
C ALA A 198 10.13 0.81 -0.98
N GLY A 199 9.65 0.09 -2.00
CA GLY A 199 9.58 0.58 -3.37
C GLY A 199 8.73 1.85 -3.52
N SER A 200 7.68 2.00 -2.70
CA SER A 200 6.83 3.19 -2.65
C SER A 200 7.30 4.27 -1.67
N ARG A 201 8.47 4.08 -1.01
CA ARG A 201 9.05 4.99 -0.01
C ARG A 201 8.13 5.25 1.20
N ARG A 202 7.33 4.26 1.60
CA ARG A 202 6.39 4.31 2.74
C ARG A 202 6.81 3.34 3.85
N LEU A 203 8.09 3.34 4.21
CA LEU A 203 8.62 2.47 5.27
C LEU A 203 8.22 2.98 6.66
N THR A 204 7.76 2.06 7.50
CA THR A 204 7.52 2.25 8.93
C THR A 204 8.55 1.41 9.70
N GLY A 205 8.69 1.60 11.02
CA GLY A 205 9.61 0.78 11.81
C GLY A 205 9.30 -0.72 11.74
N ARG A 206 8.00 -1.10 11.64
CA ARG A 206 7.60 -2.50 11.39
C ARG A 206 8.09 -3.03 10.04
N HIS A 207 8.06 -2.22 8.99
CA HIS A 207 8.61 -2.61 7.69
C HIS A 207 10.13 -2.77 7.78
N TRP A 208 10.83 -1.87 8.48
CA TRP A 208 12.27 -1.98 8.72
C TRP A 208 12.64 -3.26 9.47
N HIS A 209 11.97 -3.54 10.59
CA HIS A 209 12.14 -4.79 11.34
C HIS A 209 11.98 -6.00 10.42
N THR A 210 10.86 -6.08 9.70
CA THR A 210 10.58 -7.19 8.78
C THR A 210 11.70 -7.41 7.76
N LEU A 211 12.26 -6.33 7.20
CA LEU A 211 13.33 -6.44 6.20
C LEU A 211 14.70 -6.75 6.82
N LEU A 212 14.99 -6.21 7.99
CA LEU A 212 16.29 -6.34 8.66
C LEU A 212 16.45 -7.67 9.42
N THR A 213 15.34 -8.33 9.77
CA THR A 213 15.33 -9.65 10.42
C THR A 213 14.95 -10.79 9.49
N ALA A 214 14.53 -10.52 8.25
CA ALA A 214 14.23 -11.59 7.31
C ALA A 214 15.51 -12.31 6.86
N PRO A 215 15.50 -13.66 6.81
CA PRO A 215 16.63 -14.43 6.32
C PRO A 215 16.85 -14.15 4.83
N ARG A 216 18.08 -14.37 4.33
CA ARG A 216 18.46 -14.02 2.95
C ARG A 216 17.57 -14.72 1.93
N GLU A 217 17.16 -15.94 2.21
CA GLU A 217 16.35 -16.82 1.36
C GLU A 217 14.94 -16.27 1.12
N SER A 218 14.42 -15.47 2.06
CA SER A 218 13.11 -14.81 1.93
C SER A 218 13.08 -13.76 0.81
N PHE A 219 14.24 -13.24 0.39
CA PHE A 219 14.34 -12.30 -0.73
C PHE A 219 14.47 -13.00 -2.09
N GLY A 220 14.76 -14.31 -2.09
CA GLY A 220 14.98 -15.12 -3.28
C GLY A 220 16.26 -15.96 -3.20
N SER A 221 16.55 -16.72 -4.24
CA SER A 221 17.70 -17.63 -4.26
C SER A 221 19.05 -16.90 -4.07
N ALA A 222 20.08 -17.63 -3.60
CA ALA A 222 21.43 -17.10 -3.43
C ALA A 222 22.03 -16.55 -4.75
N ARG A 223 21.61 -17.11 -5.89
CA ARG A 223 22.02 -16.68 -7.24
C ARG A 223 21.27 -15.46 -7.76
N SER A 224 20.20 -15.02 -7.10
CA SER A 224 19.41 -13.86 -7.55
C SER A 224 20.16 -12.54 -7.28
N GLU A 225 20.65 -11.91 -8.35
CA GLU A 225 21.31 -10.60 -8.26
C GLU A 225 20.39 -9.52 -7.67
N ARG A 226 19.10 -9.56 -8.03
CA ARG A 226 18.11 -8.60 -7.50
C ARG A 226 17.95 -8.74 -5.99
N ALA A 227 17.88 -9.98 -5.49
CA ALA A 227 17.80 -10.25 -4.07
C ALA A 227 19.11 -9.88 -3.34
N ASN A 228 20.27 -10.19 -3.95
CA ASN A 228 21.58 -9.79 -3.44
C ASN A 228 21.71 -8.27 -3.29
N ARG A 229 21.21 -7.50 -4.28
CA ARG A 229 21.25 -6.05 -4.24
C ARG A 229 20.40 -5.46 -3.11
N VAL A 230 19.19 -5.98 -2.90
CA VAL A 230 18.34 -5.56 -1.76
C VAL A 230 19.03 -5.89 -0.44
N PHE A 231 19.53 -7.10 -0.30
CA PHE A 231 20.19 -7.55 0.94
C PHE A 231 21.46 -6.73 1.25
N ALA A 232 22.25 -6.39 0.23
CA ALA A 232 23.43 -5.55 0.37
C ALA A 232 23.08 -4.14 0.89
N VAL A 233 22.05 -3.50 0.33
CA VAL A 233 21.60 -2.18 0.81
C VAL A 233 21.07 -2.25 2.24
N LEU A 234 20.35 -3.32 2.60
CA LEU A 234 19.87 -3.51 3.98
C LEU A 234 21.03 -3.69 4.97
N ARG A 235 22.09 -4.41 4.58
CA ARG A 235 23.32 -4.52 5.39
C ARG A 235 24.00 -3.18 5.56
N GLU A 236 24.05 -2.37 4.50
CA GLU A 236 24.61 -1.02 4.56
C GLU A 236 23.80 -0.12 5.51
N VAL A 237 22.46 -0.18 5.44
CA VAL A 237 21.59 0.50 6.41
C VAL A 237 21.89 0.04 7.84
N ALA A 238 22.01 -1.26 8.08
CA ALA A 238 22.33 -1.78 9.41
C ALA A 238 23.71 -1.29 9.90
N ALA A 239 24.72 -1.34 9.03
CA ALA A 239 26.10 -0.99 9.36
C ALA A 239 26.37 0.51 9.51
N GLN A 240 25.59 1.38 8.85
CA GLN A 240 25.76 2.84 8.94
C GLN A 240 24.79 3.49 9.91
N HIS A 241 23.56 2.99 10.02
CA HIS A 241 22.51 3.68 10.78
C HIS A 241 22.29 3.11 12.18
N LEU A 242 22.49 1.80 12.37
CA LEU A 242 22.13 1.13 13.63
C LEU A 242 23.32 0.95 14.59
N THR A 243 24.52 0.80 14.06
CA THR A 243 25.77 0.79 14.84
C THR A 243 26.04 2.16 15.46
N LEU A 244 25.87 3.25 14.71
CA LEU A 244 26.05 4.62 15.21
C LEU A 244 25.06 4.99 16.33
N THR A 245 23.87 4.39 16.35
CA THR A 245 22.90 4.60 17.43
C THR A 245 23.16 3.74 18.66
N ALA A 246 23.90 2.63 18.53
CA ALA A 246 24.24 1.77 19.66
C ALA A 246 25.39 2.36 20.50
N ASP A 247 26.30 3.11 19.88
CA ASP A 247 27.42 3.82 20.54
C ASP A 247 27.05 5.24 21.02
N GLY A 248 25.77 5.48 21.35
CA GLY A 248 25.33 6.75 21.94
C GLY A 248 26.10 7.08 23.22
N PRO A 249 26.42 8.37 23.47
CA PRO A 249 27.54 8.79 24.29
C PRO A 249 27.48 8.17 25.68
N GLU A 250 28.53 7.42 26.07
CA GLU A 250 28.81 7.17 27.48
C GLU A 250 28.65 8.51 28.20
N LEU A 251 27.66 8.57 29.09
CA LEU A 251 27.58 9.61 30.11
C LEU A 251 28.94 9.61 30.79
N ARG A 252 29.80 10.54 30.39
CA ARG A 252 30.86 11.08 31.23
C ARG A 252 30.16 11.54 32.49
N THR A 253 30.13 10.68 33.50
CA THR A 253 30.00 11.10 34.87
C THR A 253 31.19 12.01 35.12
N ASP A 254 30.94 13.32 35.08
CA ASP A 254 31.78 14.30 35.75
C ASP A 254 31.79 13.90 37.23
N GLU A 255 32.77 13.09 37.63
CA GLU A 255 33.23 13.04 39.02
C GLU A 255 33.99 14.34 39.28
N GLY A 256 33.22 15.36 39.66
CA GLY A 256 33.72 16.60 40.21
C GLY A 256 33.24 16.76 41.65
N THR A 257 34.05 16.31 42.61
CA THR A 257 34.61 17.05 43.76
C THR A 257 34.97 16.10 44.90
#